data_AF-A0A429HN49-F1
#
_entry.id   AF-A0A429HN49-F1
#
_cell.length_a   1.000
_cell.length_b   1.000
_cell.length_c   1.000
_cell.angle_alpha   90.00
_cell.angle_beta   90.00
_cell.angle_gamma   90.00
#
_symmetry.space_group_name_H-M   'P 1'
#
loop_
_entity.id
_entity.type
_entity.pdbx_description
1 polymer ?
#
loop_
_entity_poly.entity_id
_entity_poly.type
_entity_poly.pdbx_seq_one_letter_code
_entity_poly.pdbx_strand_id
1 'polypeptide(L)'
;LKDASGNLTTPTTLVRDAHAEGLILHPYTMRNENPFLPANFRKGTDADGYGDAFGAFRTYFATGIDGVFTANPDTGVLAREDFLKR
;
A
#
# COMPACT_ATOMS: atom_id res chain seq x y z
N LEU A 1 -4.13 -8.39 5.68
CA LEU A 1 -5.58 -8.06 5.71
C LEU A 1 -5.78 -6.84 6.61
N LYS A 2 -7.01 -6.46 6.98
CA LYS A 2 -7.26 -5.46 8.04
C LYS A 2 -7.90 -6.11 9.27
N ASP A 3 -7.55 -5.66 10.46
CA ASP A 3 -8.24 -6.05 11.70
C ASP A 3 -9.54 -5.25 11.91
N ALA A 4 -10.25 -5.51 13.01
CA ALA A 4 -11.47 -4.77 13.38
C ALA A 4 -11.26 -3.27 13.59
N SER A 5 -10.02 -2.85 13.87
CA SER A 5 -9.62 -1.44 14.01
C SER A 5 -9.15 -0.82 12.69
N GLY A 6 -9.12 -1.58 11.60
CA GLY A 6 -8.70 -1.14 10.27
C GLY A 6 -7.18 -1.10 10.05
N ASN A 7 -6.38 -1.65 10.97
CA ASN A 7 -4.92 -1.73 10.83
C ASN A 7 -4.52 -2.88 9.92
N LEU A 8 -3.42 -2.74 9.19
CA LEU A 8 -2.87 -3.87 8.46
C LEU A 8 -2.43 -4.99 9.41
N THR A 9 -2.79 -6.22 9.03
CA THR A 9 -2.34 -7.45 9.67
C THR A 9 -1.32 -8.16 8.80
N THR A 10 -0.87 -9.35 9.25
CA THR A 10 0.02 -10.23 8.48
C THR A 10 -0.45 -10.39 7.02
N PRO A 11 0.46 -10.26 6.04
CA PRO A 11 0.17 -10.56 4.65
C PRO A 11 -0.37 -11.98 4.47
N THR A 12 -1.24 -12.18 3.48
CA THR A 12 -1.69 -13.51 3.07
C THR A 12 -0.67 -14.14 2.13
N THR A 13 -0.89 -15.39 1.74
CA THR A 13 -0.07 -16.08 0.74
C THR A 13 -0.41 -15.70 -0.70
N LEU A 14 -1.39 -14.81 -0.91
CA LEU A 14 -1.96 -14.53 -2.24
C LEU A 14 -0.91 -14.17 -3.30
N VAL A 15 0.06 -13.31 -2.96
CA VAL A 15 1.10 -12.90 -3.93
C VAL A 15 1.95 -14.11 -4.33
N ARG A 16 2.42 -14.89 -3.35
CA ARG A 16 3.18 -16.13 -3.58
C ARG A 16 2.39 -17.11 -4.44
N ASP A 17 1.13 -17.34 -4.09
CA ASP A 17 0.29 -18.32 -4.76
C ASP A 17 -0.01 -17.90 -6.20
N ALA A 18 -0.21 -16.61 -6.45
CA ALA A 18 -0.37 -16.09 -7.80
C ALA A 18 0.92 -16.19 -8.63
N HIS A 19 2.07 -15.87 -8.05
CA HIS A 19 3.36 -16.06 -8.71
C HIS A 19 3.64 -17.52 -9.03
N ALA A 20 3.22 -18.47 -8.19
CA ALA A 20 3.34 -19.91 -8.45
C ALA A 20 2.54 -20.35 -9.69
N GLU A 21 1.46 -19.65 -10.01
CA GLU A 21 0.65 -19.85 -11.23
C GLU A 21 1.08 -18.94 -12.39
N GLY A 22 2.22 -18.23 -12.27
CA GLY A 22 2.74 -17.33 -13.30
C GLY A 22 1.93 -16.04 -13.50
N LEU A 23 1.13 -15.65 -12.52
CA LEU A 23 0.32 -14.42 -12.55
C LEU A 23 1.04 -13.26 -11.86
N ILE A 24 0.82 -12.04 -12.35
CA ILE A 24 1.30 -10.79 -11.73
C ILE A 24 0.18 -10.06 -11.01
N LEU A 25 0.48 -9.36 -9.92
CA LEU A 25 -0.49 -8.67 -9.07
C LEU A 25 -0.27 -7.16 -9.02
N HIS A 26 -1.33 -6.42 -9.35
CA HIS A 26 -1.38 -4.96 -9.31
C HIS A 26 -2.60 -4.48 -8.51
N PRO A 27 -2.46 -4.18 -7.21
CA PRO A 27 -3.58 -3.67 -6.41
C PRO A 27 -4.12 -2.32 -6.92
N TYR A 28 -5.45 -2.16 -6.81
CA TYR A 28 -6.20 -0.98 -7.23
C TYR A 28 -7.09 -0.49 -6.07
N THR A 29 -7.21 0.81 -5.73
CA THR A 29 -6.34 1.95 -6.09
C THR A 29 -5.76 2.53 -4.81
N MET A 30 -4.46 2.82 -4.82
CA MET A 30 -3.77 3.47 -3.71
C MET A 30 -3.95 4.99 -3.75
N ARG A 31 -4.11 5.58 -2.57
CA ARG A 31 -4.49 6.98 -2.35
C ARG A 31 -3.80 7.51 -1.10
N ASN A 32 -3.52 8.81 -1.08
CA ASN A 32 -2.78 9.44 0.01
C ASN A 32 -3.68 9.81 1.20
N GLU A 33 -4.98 9.99 0.97
CA GLU A 33 -5.89 10.52 1.98
C GLU A 33 -6.23 9.49 3.06
N ASN A 34 -6.32 9.97 4.31
CA ASN A 34 -6.59 9.16 5.50
C ASN A 34 -7.72 8.13 5.33
N PRO A 35 -8.89 8.45 4.71
CA PRO A 35 -9.99 7.49 4.61
C PRO A 35 -9.62 6.21 3.85
N PHE A 36 -8.71 6.32 2.87
CA PHE A 36 -8.29 5.20 2.03
C PHE A 36 -7.12 4.41 2.61
N LEU A 37 -6.40 5.00 3.56
CA LEU A 37 -5.28 4.36 4.24
C LEU A 37 -5.76 3.38 5.34
N PRO A 38 -5.01 2.30 5.61
CA PRO A 38 -5.14 1.54 6.84
C PRO A 38 -4.96 2.44 8.06
N ALA A 39 -5.64 2.13 9.16
CA ALA A 39 -5.72 3.00 10.32
C ALA A 39 -4.35 3.35 10.91
N ASN A 40 -3.42 2.40 10.92
CA ASN A 40 -2.05 2.59 11.40
C ASN A 40 -1.16 3.50 10.51
N PHE A 41 -1.65 3.92 9.34
CA PHE A 41 -0.99 4.92 8.49
C PHE A 41 -1.74 6.25 8.43
N ARG A 42 -2.86 6.39 9.13
CA ARG A 42 -3.57 7.67 9.19
C ARG A 42 -2.80 8.66 10.06
N LYS A 43 -2.79 9.93 9.67
CA LYS A 43 -2.13 11.01 10.42
C LYS A 43 -3.06 12.21 10.58
N GLY A 44 -3.03 12.83 11.76
CA GLY A 44 -3.85 14.00 12.06
C GLY A 44 -5.34 13.67 12.15
N THR A 45 -6.17 14.73 12.12
CA THR A 45 -7.63 14.65 12.30
C THR A 45 -8.42 15.17 11.11
N ASP A 46 -7.73 15.68 10.07
CA ASP A 46 -8.39 16.12 8.84
C ASP A 46 -8.92 14.90 8.07
N ALA A 47 -10.20 14.96 7.73
CA ALA A 47 -10.91 13.90 7.03
C ALA A 47 -10.33 13.66 5.63
N ASP A 48 -9.84 14.70 4.96
CA ASP A 48 -9.25 14.61 3.62
C ASP A 48 -7.72 14.82 3.65
N GLY A 49 -7.14 14.93 4.85
CA GLY A 49 -5.71 15.07 5.04
C GLY A 49 -4.93 13.84 4.58
N TYR A 50 -3.69 14.08 4.14
CA TYR A 50 -2.79 12.99 3.76
C TYR A 50 -2.23 12.30 4.99
N GLY A 51 -2.26 10.97 4.97
CA GLY A 51 -1.61 10.14 5.98
C GLY A 51 -0.18 9.79 5.60
N ASP A 52 0.33 8.71 6.19
CA ASP A 52 1.61 8.11 5.83
C ASP A 52 1.49 7.22 4.58
N ALA A 53 1.32 7.86 3.43
CA ALA A 53 1.25 7.15 2.16
C ALA A 53 2.52 6.33 1.90
N PHE A 54 3.71 6.88 2.17
CA PHE A 54 4.99 6.19 1.95
C PHE A 54 5.13 4.95 2.84
N GLY A 55 4.70 5.02 4.10
CA GLY A 55 4.62 3.87 4.99
C GLY A 55 3.72 2.77 4.41
N ALA A 56 2.53 3.13 3.93
CA ALA A 56 1.60 2.19 3.32
C ALA A 56 2.16 1.55 2.05
N PHE A 57 2.65 2.37 1.09
CA PHE A 57 3.29 1.89 -0.14
C PHE A 57 4.44 0.94 0.17
N ARG A 58 5.31 1.27 1.14
CA ARG A 58 6.41 0.39 1.56
C ARG A 58 5.91 -0.97 2.03
N THR A 59 4.89 -0.99 2.90
CA THR A 59 4.33 -2.25 3.39
C THR A 59 3.75 -3.08 2.26
N TYR A 60 3.10 -2.45 1.28
CA TYR A 60 2.58 -3.15 0.11
C TYR A 60 3.68 -3.66 -0.81
N PHE A 61 4.69 -2.86 -1.16
CA PHE A 61 5.82 -3.30 -1.98
C PHE A 61 6.58 -4.46 -1.32
N ALA A 62 6.71 -4.45 0.01
CA ALA A 62 7.36 -5.52 0.75
C ALA A 62 6.62 -6.88 0.66
N THR A 63 5.37 -6.92 0.21
CA THR A 63 4.68 -8.20 -0.03
C THR A 63 5.09 -8.85 -1.37
N GLY A 64 5.86 -8.16 -2.20
CA GLY A 64 6.27 -8.65 -3.53
C GLY A 64 5.28 -8.37 -4.65
N ILE A 65 4.34 -7.44 -4.49
CA ILE A 65 3.46 -7.03 -5.60
C ILE A 65 4.28 -6.46 -6.77
N ASP A 66 3.79 -6.68 -7.98
CA ASP A 66 4.52 -6.35 -9.21
C ASP A 66 4.32 -4.90 -9.65
N GLY A 67 3.22 -4.28 -9.22
CA GLY A 67 2.94 -2.87 -9.45
C GLY A 67 1.69 -2.41 -8.73
N VAL A 68 1.25 -1.18 -9.00
CA VAL A 68 0.10 -0.55 -8.34
C VAL A 68 -0.64 0.37 -9.30
N PHE A 69 -1.96 0.46 -9.12
CA PHE A 69 -2.74 1.59 -9.61
C PHE A 69 -2.89 2.62 -8.49
N THR A 70 -2.65 3.90 -8.77
CA THR A 70 -2.77 4.97 -7.80
C THR A 70 -3.38 6.22 -8.41
N ALA A 71 -4.17 6.94 -7.61
CA ALA A 71 -4.67 8.27 -7.97
C ALA A 71 -3.61 9.38 -7.79
N ASN A 72 -2.52 9.09 -7.08
CA ASN A 72 -1.40 9.99 -6.82
C ASN A 72 -0.12 9.42 -7.45
N PRO A 73 0.01 9.42 -8.79
CA PRO A 73 1.11 8.76 -9.50
C PRO A 73 2.48 9.33 -9.15
N ASP A 74 2.56 10.64 -8.89
CA ASP A 74 3.75 11.32 -8.39
C ASP A 74 4.25 10.71 -7.06
N THR A 75 3.33 10.53 -6.11
CA THR A 75 3.62 9.88 -4.82
C THR A 75 4.03 8.42 -5.01
N GLY A 76 3.34 7.70 -5.90
CA GLY A 76 3.67 6.31 -6.22
C GLY A 76 5.09 6.13 -6.77
N VAL A 77 5.51 7.02 -7.68
CA VAL A 77 6.89 7.03 -8.22
C VAL A 77 7.91 7.28 -7.12
N LEU A 78 7.72 8.32 -6.31
CA LEU A 78 8.64 8.67 -5.24
C LEU A 78 8.70 7.58 -4.14
N ALA A 79 7.57 6.96 -3.80
CA ALA A 79 7.53 5.88 -2.83
C ALA A 79 8.27 4.62 -3.34
N ARG A 80 8.16 4.31 -4.64
CA ARG A 80 8.92 3.22 -5.26
C ARG A 80 10.43 3.50 -5.22
N GLU A 81 10.85 4.72 -5.55
CA GLU A 81 12.25 5.11 -5.46
C GLU A 81 12.80 5.01 -4.04
N ASP A 82 12.04 5.50 -3.05
CA ASP A 82 12.43 5.39 -1.64
C ASP A 82 12.52 3.94 -1.16
N PHE A 83 11.61 3.06 -1.63
CA PHE A 83 11.65 1.63 -1.31
C PHE A 83 12.91 0.95 -1.86
N LEU A 84 13.31 1.27 -3.09
CA LEU A 84 14.45 0.64 -3.78
C LEU A 84 15.82 1.15 -3.32
N LYS A 85 15.90 2.32 -2.67
CA LYS A 85 17.16 2.90 -2.16
C LYS A 85 17.64 2.28 -0.85
N ARG A 86 16.85 1.38 -0.25
CA ARG A 86 17.15 0.71 1.02
C ARG A 86 17.75 -0.66 0.79
#